data_AF-A0A3D8YSR2-F1
#
_entry.id   AF-A0A3D8YSR2-F1
#
_cell.length_a   1.000
_cell.length_b   1.000
_cell.length_c   1.000
_cell.angle_alpha   90.00
_cell.angle_beta   90.00
_cell.angle_gamma   90.00
#
_symmetry.space_group_name_H-M   'P 1'
#
loop_
_entity.id
_entity.type
_entity.pdbx_description
1 polymer ?
#
loop_
_entity_poly.entity_id
_entity_poly.type
_entity_poly.pdbx_seq_one_letter_code
_entity_poly.pdbx_strand_id
1 'polypeptide(L)'
;MSEKELFMTINACVDELDFVSARKYMEENIEFLNGHKHRLHHNAQELFDFVSDRDRRSEMLNRKEMNIIQAINKYATDFNIRGFKLLIKEGGALLSKKETLDYLNEDAKALLGSMNALIA
;
A
#
# COMPACT_ATOMS: atom_id res chain seq x y z
N MET A 1 -27.28 -10.14 -2.07
CA MET A 1 -27.07 -10.59 -0.69
C MET A 1 -27.55 -9.48 0.22
N SER A 2 -28.36 -9.79 1.23
CA SER A 2 -28.79 -8.80 2.22
C SER A 2 -27.66 -8.51 3.22
N GLU A 3 -27.72 -7.37 3.91
CA GLU A 3 -26.73 -7.00 4.93
C GLU A 3 -26.59 -8.07 6.02
N LYS A 4 -27.73 -8.63 6.48
CA LYS A 4 -27.73 -9.66 7.52
C LYS A 4 -27.05 -10.93 7.03
N GLU A 5 -27.32 -11.33 5.78
CA GLU A 5 -26.66 -12.49 5.18
C GLU A 5 -25.16 -12.26 5.08
N LEU A 6 -24.69 -11.06 4.71
CA LEU A 6 -23.26 -10.74 4.60
C LEU A 6 -22.52 -11.02 5.92
N PHE A 7 -23.02 -10.49 7.04
CA PHE A 7 -22.38 -10.73 8.34
C PHE A 7 -22.41 -12.20 8.73
N MET A 8 -23.53 -12.90 8.48
CA MET A 8 -23.64 -14.33 8.77
C MET A 8 -22.65 -15.16 7.95
N THR A 9 -22.52 -14.88 6.66
CA THR A 9 -21.59 -15.57 5.77
C THR A 9 -20.14 -15.29 6.15
N ILE A 10 -19.78 -14.04 6.41
CA ILE A 10 -18.40 -13.71 6.83
C ILE A 10 -18.05 -14.42 8.13
N ASN A 11 -18.93 -14.36 9.14
CA ASN A 11 -18.69 -15.02 10.41
C ASN A 11 -18.58 -16.55 10.24
N ALA A 12 -19.47 -17.16 9.46
CA ALA A 12 -19.42 -18.59 9.16
C ALA A 12 -18.12 -18.99 8.46
N CYS A 13 -17.70 -18.25 7.43
CA CYS A 13 -16.44 -18.51 6.73
C CYS A 13 -15.24 -18.44 7.70
N VAL A 14 -15.21 -17.45 8.61
CA VAL A 14 -14.13 -17.31 9.58
C VAL A 14 -14.17 -18.42 10.64
N ASP A 15 -15.34 -18.78 11.12
CA ASP A 15 -15.55 -19.86 12.08
C ASP A 15 -15.15 -21.24 11.47
N GLU A 16 -15.36 -21.42 10.16
CA GLU A 16 -14.96 -22.60 9.39
C GLU A 16 -13.50 -22.53 8.85
N LEU A 17 -12.75 -21.47 9.18
CA LEU A 17 -11.39 -21.21 8.70
C LEU A 17 -11.25 -21.04 7.17
N ASP A 18 -12.34 -20.79 6.46
CA ASP A 18 -12.34 -20.36 5.05
C ASP A 18 -12.02 -18.87 4.92
N PHE A 19 -10.77 -18.53 5.24
CA PHE A 19 -10.29 -17.16 5.18
C PHE A 19 -10.23 -16.60 3.76
N VAL A 20 -10.21 -17.46 2.73
CA VAL A 20 -10.18 -17.01 1.33
C VAL A 20 -11.52 -16.41 0.96
N SER A 21 -12.63 -17.12 1.23
CA SER A 21 -13.98 -16.61 0.98
C SER A 21 -14.31 -15.43 1.90
N ALA A 22 -13.99 -15.54 3.20
CA ALA A 22 -14.19 -14.43 4.15
C ALA A 22 -13.53 -13.15 3.67
N ARG A 23 -12.26 -13.23 3.25
CA ARG A 23 -11.51 -12.10 2.72
C ARG A 23 -12.17 -11.49 1.49
N LYS A 24 -12.60 -12.32 0.53
CA LYS A 24 -13.26 -11.84 -0.68
C LYS A 24 -14.51 -11.02 -0.34
N TYR A 25 -15.38 -11.55 0.53
CA TYR A 25 -16.56 -10.83 0.97
C TYR A 25 -16.23 -9.53 1.72
N MET A 26 -15.17 -9.52 2.51
CA MET A 26 -14.70 -8.31 3.19
C MET A 26 -14.20 -7.25 2.20
N GLU A 27 -13.35 -7.63 1.25
CA GLU A 27 -12.75 -6.73 0.25
C GLU A 27 -13.82 -6.10 -0.65
N GLU A 28 -14.83 -6.87 -1.07
CA GLU A 28 -15.93 -6.37 -1.88
C GLU A 28 -16.87 -5.40 -1.12
N ASN A 29 -16.77 -5.32 0.21
CA ASN A 29 -17.71 -4.57 1.06
C ASN A 29 -17.02 -3.72 2.16
N ILE A 30 -15.75 -3.30 1.95
CA ILE A 30 -14.94 -2.60 2.97
C ILE A 30 -15.63 -1.37 3.57
N GLU A 31 -16.17 -0.49 2.73
CA GLU A 31 -16.79 0.77 3.19
C GLU A 31 -17.99 0.50 4.13
N PHE A 32 -18.83 -0.46 3.77
CA PHE A 32 -20.00 -0.84 4.56
C PHE A 32 -19.60 -1.49 5.89
N LEU A 33 -18.61 -2.39 5.85
CA LEU A 33 -18.13 -3.11 7.03
C LEU A 33 -17.40 -2.19 8.01
N ASN A 34 -16.70 -1.15 7.54
CA ASN A 34 -16.06 -0.15 8.40
C ASN A 34 -17.07 0.54 9.33
N GLY A 35 -18.27 0.86 8.84
CA GLY A 35 -19.33 1.48 9.66
C GLY A 35 -20.05 0.52 10.61
N HIS A 36 -19.94 -0.80 10.38
CA HIS A 36 -20.76 -1.81 11.05
C HIS A 36 -19.95 -2.98 11.62
N LYS A 37 -18.64 -2.78 11.83
CA LYS A 37 -17.68 -3.81 12.27
C LYS A 37 -18.14 -4.58 13.51
N HIS A 38 -18.84 -3.91 14.44
CA HIS A 38 -19.38 -4.51 15.66
C HIS A 38 -20.34 -5.70 15.42
N ARG A 39 -20.84 -5.89 14.19
CA ARG A 39 -21.71 -7.01 13.81
C ARG A 39 -20.93 -8.27 13.39
N LEU A 40 -19.62 -8.15 13.18
CA LEU A 40 -18.72 -9.29 12.97
C LEU A 40 -18.35 -9.94 14.32
N HIS A 41 -18.10 -11.25 14.32
CA HIS A 41 -17.51 -11.94 15.47
C HIS A 41 -16.06 -11.51 15.69
N HIS A 42 -15.51 -11.75 16.88
CA HIS A 42 -14.15 -11.30 17.24
C HIS A 42 -13.08 -11.70 16.22
N ASN A 43 -13.03 -12.98 15.82
CA ASN A 43 -12.08 -13.46 14.81
C ASN A 43 -12.27 -12.78 13.45
N ALA A 44 -13.53 -12.54 13.06
CA ALA A 44 -13.85 -11.87 11.81
C ALA A 44 -13.51 -10.37 11.86
N GLN A 45 -13.63 -9.74 13.03
CA GLN A 45 -13.16 -8.36 13.25
C GLN A 45 -11.64 -8.26 13.12
N GLU A 46 -10.88 -9.20 13.69
CA GLU A 46 -9.41 -9.23 13.57
C GLU A 46 -8.96 -9.45 12.12
N LEU A 47 -9.60 -10.39 11.41
CA LEU A 47 -9.35 -10.59 9.98
C LEU A 47 -9.72 -9.33 9.18
N PHE A 48 -10.84 -8.70 9.48
CA PHE A 48 -11.28 -7.49 8.80
C PHE A 48 -10.31 -6.33 9.03
N ASP A 49 -9.76 -6.17 10.24
CA ASP A 49 -8.69 -5.20 10.50
C ASP A 49 -7.47 -5.47 9.62
N PHE A 50 -7.05 -6.73 9.52
CA PHE A 50 -5.94 -7.10 8.64
C PHE A 50 -6.22 -6.83 7.15
N VAL A 51 -7.47 -7.03 6.72
CA VAL A 51 -7.89 -6.81 5.33
C VAL A 51 -8.02 -5.33 5.01
N SER A 52 -8.69 -4.56 5.86
CA SER A 52 -8.91 -3.11 5.68
C SER A 52 -7.62 -2.29 5.81
N ASP A 53 -6.63 -2.79 6.55
CA ASP A 53 -5.31 -2.16 6.69
C ASP A 53 -4.39 -2.44 5.47
N ARG A 54 -4.79 -3.28 4.51
CA ARG A 54 -3.99 -3.53 3.29
C ARG A 54 -3.88 -2.33 2.38
N ASP A 55 -4.93 -1.52 2.23
CA ASP A 55 -4.83 -0.32 1.38
C ASP A 55 -3.83 0.66 1.97
N ARG A 56 -3.81 0.82 3.30
CA ARG A 56 -2.76 1.58 3.99
C ARG A 56 -1.38 0.98 3.77
N ARG A 57 -1.23 -0.34 3.87
CA ARG A 57 0.08 -1.02 3.65
C ARG A 57 0.51 -1.07 2.18
N SER A 58 -0.41 -0.95 1.23
CA SER A 58 -0.13 -0.85 -0.21
C SER A 58 0.51 0.50 -0.54
N GLU A 59 0.06 1.56 0.16
CA GLU A 59 0.68 2.88 0.12
C GLU A 59 2.05 2.92 0.82
N MET A 60 2.26 2.09 1.85
CA MET A 60 3.55 2.01 2.55
C MET A 60 4.66 1.41 1.69
N LEU A 61 5.87 1.95 1.88
CA LEU A 61 7.08 1.48 1.20
C LEU A 61 7.54 0.13 1.75
N ASN A 62 7.62 -0.87 0.88
CA ASN A 62 8.21 -2.16 1.22
C ASN A 62 9.76 -2.10 1.20
N ARG A 63 10.42 -3.13 1.74
CA ARG A 63 11.89 -3.15 1.85
C ARG A 63 12.61 -3.03 0.50
N LYS A 64 12.06 -3.58 -0.59
CA LYS A 64 12.68 -3.48 -1.92
C LYS A 64 12.57 -2.05 -2.44
N GLU A 65 11.41 -1.43 -2.26
CA GLU A 65 11.16 -0.02 -2.60
C GLU A 65 12.09 0.91 -1.83
N MET A 66 12.26 0.68 -0.52
CA MET A 66 13.18 1.44 0.31
C MET A 66 14.64 1.31 -0.15
N ASN A 67 15.08 0.12 -0.57
CA ASN A 67 16.41 -0.07 -1.13
C ASN A 67 16.60 0.70 -2.44
N ILE A 68 15.56 0.79 -3.28
CA ILE A 68 15.61 1.58 -4.52
C ILE A 68 15.75 3.07 -4.16
N ILE A 69 14.98 3.58 -3.19
CA ILE A 69 15.08 4.97 -2.72
C ILE A 69 16.49 5.27 -2.20
N GLN A 70 17.08 4.36 -1.41
CA GLN A 70 18.47 4.51 -0.95
C GLN A 70 19.47 4.58 -2.11
N ALA A 71 19.28 3.77 -3.15
CA ALA A 71 20.12 3.82 -4.35
C ALA A 71 19.94 5.13 -5.14
N ILE A 72 18.71 5.64 -5.23
CA ILE A 72 18.40 6.95 -5.82
C ILE A 72 19.15 8.06 -5.06
N ASN A 73 19.03 8.10 -3.73
CA ASN A 73 19.73 9.06 -2.88
C ASN A 73 21.24 8.99 -3.06
N LYS A 74 21.80 7.76 -3.07
CA LYS A 74 23.24 7.55 -3.27
C LYS A 74 23.69 8.07 -4.63
N TYR A 75 22.97 7.76 -5.71
CA TYR A 75 23.35 8.23 -7.04
C TYR A 75 23.18 9.73 -7.23
N ALA A 76 22.24 10.36 -6.53
CA ALA A 76 22.10 11.81 -6.52
C ALA A 76 23.30 12.48 -5.85
N THR A 77 23.66 12.04 -4.64
CA THR A 77 24.79 12.59 -3.88
C THR A 77 26.14 12.30 -4.56
N ASP A 78 26.31 11.12 -5.14
CA ASP A 78 27.51 10.76 -5.91
C ASP A 78 27.53 11.40 -7.32
N PHE A 79 26.50 12.18 -7.67
CA PHE A 79 26.33 12.83 -8.98
C PHE A 79 26.39 11.86 -10.19
N ASN A 80 26.02 10.59 -9.97
CA ASN A 80 25.93 9.58 -11.00
C ASN A 80 24.62 9.72 -11.80
N ILE A 81 24.56 10.74 -12.65
CA ILE A 81 23.36 11.11 -13.42
C ILE A 81 22.85 9.97 -14.30
N ARG A 82 23.74 9.14 -14.85
CA ARG A 82 23.35 8.02 -15.72
C ARG A 82 22.64 6.92 -14.92
N GLY A 83 23.22 6.52 -13.78
CA GLY A 83 22.62 5.53 -12.89
C GLY A 83 21.30 6.01 -12.30
N PHE A 84 21.25 7.29 -11.91
CA PHE A 84 20.06 7.95 -11.41
C PHE A 84 18.90 7.92 -12.43
N LYS A 85 19.16 8.33 -13.68
CA LYS A 85 18.16 8.31 -14.75
C LYS A 85 17.62 6.91 -15.05
N LEU A 86 18.47 5.89 -14.98
CA LEU A 86 18.07 4.50 -15.19
C LEU A 86 17.09 4.04 -14.08
N LEU A 87 17.44 4.28 -12.81
CA LEU A 87 16.59 3.91 -11.68
C LEU A 87 15.23 4.63 -11.71
N ILE A 88 15.20 5.90 -12.09
CA ILE A 88 13.94 6.64 -12.20
C ILE A 88 13.04 6.07 -13.31
N LYS A 89 13.63 5.71 -14.45
CA LYS A 89 12.88 5.17 -15.59
C LYS A 89 12.26 3.80 -15.26
N GLU A 90 12.99 2.95 -14.56
CA GLU A 90 12.52 1.62 -14.16
C GLU A 90 11.60 1.66 -12.92
N GLY A 91 11.82 2.63 -12.04
CA GLY A 91 11.10 2.80 -10.77
C GLY A 91 9.99 3.86 -10.79
N GLY A 92 9.49 4.27 -11.96
CA GLY A 92 8.55 5.41 -12.07
C GLY A 92 7.30 5.29 -11.18
N ALA A 93 6.76 4.09 -11.00
CA ALA A 93 5.62 3.83 -10.13
C ALA A 93 5.92 4.12 -8.64
N LEU A 94 7.18 4.00 -8.23
CA LEU A 94 7.61 4.28 -6.85
C LEU A 94 7.59 5.78 -6.57
N LEU A 95 7.98 6.61 -7.52
CA LEU A 95 7.99 8.07 -7.38
C LEU A 95 6.58 8.67 -7.36
N SER A 96 5.56 7.93 -7.80
CA SER A 96 4.15 8.33 -7.70
C SER A 96 3.55 8.10 -6.31
N LYS A 97 4.21 7.33 -5.44
CA LYS A 97 3.77 7.19 -4.04
C LYS A 97 4.15 8.43 -3.26
N LYS A 98 3.18 9.06 -2.59
CA LYS A 98 3.40 10.29 -1.81
C LYS A 98 4.49 10.13 -0.75
N GLU A 99 4.52 9.00 -0.05
CA GLU A 99 5.53 8.72 0.98
C GLU A 99 6.95 8.67 0.43
N THR A 100 7.17 8.33 -0.84
CA THR A 100 8.51 8.26 -1.44
C THR A 100 9.25 9.58 -1.33
N LEU A 101 8.54 10.72 -1.45
CA LEU A 101 9.14 12.05 -1.39
C LEU A 101 9.78 12.35 -0.02
N ASP A 102 9.24 11.78 1.05
CA ASP A 102 9.73 12.01 2.41
C ASP A 102 11.07 11.31 2.68
N TYR A 103 11.38 10.26 1.91
CA TYR A 103 12.61 9.48 2.05
C TYR A 103 13.71 9.86 1.04
N LEU A 104 13.42 10.79 0.13
CA LEU A 104 14.43 11.34 -0.78
C LEU A 104 15.26 12.42 -0.09
N ASN A 105 16.56 12.44 -0.37
CA ASN A 105 17.44 13.52 0.06
C ASN A 105 17.30 14.75 -0.86
N GLU A 106 17.86 15.88 -0.44
CA GLU A 106 17.71 17.16 -1.17
C GLU A 106 18.36 17.12 -2.57
N ASP A 107 19.49 16.42 -2.73
CA ASP A 107 20.13 16.23 -4.03
C ASP A 107 19.20 15.49 -5.01
N ALA A 108 18.56 14.40 -4.54
CA ALA A 108 17.65 13.61 -5.36
C ALA A 108 16.39 14.41 -5.72
N LYS A 109 15.82 15.16 -4.78
CA LYS A 109 14.69 16.07 -5.04
C LYS A 109 15.04 17.14 -6.07
N ALA A 110 16.20 17.78 -5.93
CA ALA A 110 16.67 18.81 -6.86
C ALA A 110 16.87 18.23 -8.28
N LEU A 111 17.48 17.06 -8.40
CA LEU A 111 17.66 16.38 -9.69
C LEU A 111 16.32 15.96 -10.31
N LEU A 112 15.42 15.36 -9.53
CA LEU A 112 14.08 15.00 -10.01
C LEU A 112 13.28 16.23 -10.48
N GLY A 113 13.37 17.33 -9.74
CA GLY A 113 12.78 18.62 -10.12
C GLY A 113 13.34 19.14 -11.45
N SER A 114 14.67 19.09 -11.63
CA SER A 114 15.31 19.49 -12.90
C SER A 114 14.88 18.64 -14.10
N MET A 115 14.41 17.42 -13.85
CA MET A 115 13.97 16.47 -14.87
C MET A 115 12.46 16.52 -15.15
N ASN A 116 11.70 17.39 -14.48
CA ASN A 116 10.23 17.38 -14.46
C ASN A 116 9.64 15.99 -14.10
N ALA A 117 10.38 15.22 -13.29
CA ALA A 117 10.01 13.85 -12.92
C ALA A 117 9.26 13.78 -11.57
N LEU A 118 9.13 14.91 -10.86
CA LEU A 118 8.20 15.04 -9.74
C LEU A 118 6.79 15.25 -10.31
N ILE A 119 5.92 14.27 -10.11
CA ILE A 119 4.48 14.46 -10.31
C ILE A 119 3.92 14.85 -8.95
N ALA A 120 3.47 16.11 -8.83
CA ALA A 120 2.74 16.62 -7.68
C ALA A 120 1.33 16.04 -7.62
#